data_AF-A0A1Q6QH02-F1
#
_entry.id   AF-A0A1Q6QH02-F1
#
_cell.length_a   1.000
_cell.length_b   1.000
_cell.length_c   1.000
_cell.angle_alpha   90.00
_cell.angle_beta   90.00
_cell.angle_gamma   90.00
#
_symmetry.space_group_name_H-M   'P 1'
#
loop_
_entity.id
_entity.type
_entity.pdbx_description
1 polymer ?
#
loop_
_entity_poly.entity_id
_entity_poly.type
_entity_poly.pdbx_seq_one_letter_code
_entity_poly.pdbx_strand_id
1 'polypeptide(L)'
;MLLFATVLGLFGFRMYGLQIRDADPNSSLESTYTTWSRVTAARGEILDRNGNVLVTNRASYNLVFNNYVIYNSDHPNEALRKLVNLLQEREISYLEHLPVTLEKPYEYTLSQLSSTWQGYFKDFLSYREWDSDISAAQLMKQLRSAYRIPNDWEDREVRLVVGLRYELELRSDLTSLPAYTLLEDVSSEDLSAILELNTPGLTVESSTVREYATTHAAHILGNLGLIEASQWPEYKDKGYSMDAYVGQSGFEAAFEEYLHGTDGVKLTTVDTEGNVVSEYFQTEPKAGANVETTIDLNMQIAAETALEQVILELREEGLGQKHEGQDAEGGAVVAIDVKTGQVLACASYPTYNPLPGF
;
A
#
# COMPACT_ATOMS: atom_id res chain seq x y z
N MET A 1 -11.97 24.81 -52.52
CA MET A 1 -10.56 24.37 -52.59
C MET A 1 -9.61 25.33 -51.88
N LEU A 2 -9.67 26.65 -52.17
CA LEU A 2 -8.77 27.64 -51.55
C LEU A 2 -8.88 27.71 -50.01
N LEU A 3 -10.09 27.69 -49.45
CA LEU A 3 -10.33 27.75 -48.00
C LEU A 3 -9.68 26.56 -47.26
N PHE A 4 -9.76 25.36 -47.85
CA PHE A 4 -9.21 24.13 -47.27
C PHE A 4 -7.67 24.18 -47.24
N ALA A 5 -7.04 24.70 -48.29
CA ALA A 5 -5.59 24.88 -48.33
C ALA A 5 -5.10 25.89 -47.28
N THR A 6 -5.84 26.98 -47.04
CA THR A 6 -5.51 27.94 -45.98
C THR A 6 -5.64 27.36 -44.57
N VAL A 7 -6.67 26.53 -44.31
CA VAL A 7 -6.82 25.87 -43.00
C VAL A 7 -5.71 24.85 -42.80
N LEU A 8 -5.38 24.06 -43.82
CA LEU A 8 -4.28 23.08 -43.75
C LEU A 8 -2.93 23.76 -43.52
N GLY A 9 -2.70 24.92 -44.17
CA GLY A 9 -1.50 25.73 -43.96
C GLY A 9 -1.41 26.32 -42.55
N LEU A 10 -2.53 26.77 -41.97
CA LEU A 10 -2.61 27.23 -40.59
C LEU A 10 -2.31 26.12 -39.58
N PHE A 11 -2.84 24.92 -39.82
CA PHE A 11 -2.53 23.74 -39.00
C PHE A 11 -1.07 23.31 -39.14
N GLY A 12 -0.52 23.31 -40.35
CA GLY A 12 0.89 22.99 -40.61
C GLY A 12 1.83 23.99 -39.93
N PHE A 13 1.51 25.28 -39.98
CA PHE A 13 2.31 26.32 -39.30
C PHE A 13 2.20 26.23 -37.78
N ARG A 14 1.02 25.89 -37.25
CA ARG A 14 0.81 25.70 -35.80
C ARG A 14 1.52 24.44 -35.29
N MET A 15 1.50 23.35 -36.06
CA MET A 15 2.26 22.12 -35.77
C MET A 15 3.77 22.36 -35.83
N TYR A 16 4.25 23.09 -36.84
CA TYR A 16 5.65 23.49 -36.94
C TYR A 16 6.08 24.39 -35.77
N GLY A 17 5.21 25.34 -35.38
CA GLY A 17 5.44 26.19 -34.21
C GLY A 17 5.48 25.42 -32.89
N LEU A 18 4.64 24.40 -32.71
CA LEU A 18 4.66 23.52 -31.52
C LEU A 18 5.90 22.62 -31.51
N GLN A 19 6.36 22.13 -32.66
CA GLN A 19 7.55 21.27 -32.72
C GLN A 19 8.88 22.02 -32.52
N ILE A 20 8.94 23.32 -32.81
CA ILE A 20 10.20 24.08 -32.83
C ILE A 20 10.33 25.05 -31.66
N ARG A 21 9.23 25.48 -31.05
CA ARG A 21 9.27 26.51 -30.00
C ARG A 21 9.42 25.94 -28.58
N ASP A 22 9.10 24.66 -28.39
CA ASP A 22 9.34 23.91 -27.14
C ASP A 22 10.51 22.92 -27.24
N ALA A 23 11.23 22.90 -28.37
CA ALA A 23 12.44 22.09 -28.53
C ALA A 23 13.68 23.00 -28.39
N ASP A 24 14.22 23.08 -27.17
CA ASP A 24 15.55 23.64 -26.94
C ASP A 24 16.58 22.79 -27.71
N PRO A 25 17.32 23.36 -28.69
CA PRO A 25 18.27 22.59 -29.50
C PRO A 25 19.51 22.10 -28.72
N ASN A 26 19.65 22.46 -27.43
CA ASN A 26 20.66 21.93 -26.52
C ASN A 26 20.14 20.88 -25.52
N SER A 27 18.85 20.56 -25.49
CA SER A 27 18.44 19.32 -24.83
C SER A 27 18.88 18.18 -25.76
N SER A 28 19.93 17.46 -25.38
CA SER A 28 20.08 16.06 -25.78
C SER A 28 18.69 15.44 -25.76
N LEU A 29 18.32 14.71 -26.82
CA LEU A 29 17.15 13.82 -26.80
C LEU A 29 17.46 12.68 -25.83
N GLU A 30 17.63 13.00 -24.56
CA GLU A 30 17.61 12.04 -23.48
C GLU A 30 16.21 11.47 -23.48
N SER A 31 16.15 10.16 -23.75
CA SER A 31 14.89 9.45 -23.73
C SER A 31 14.36 9.55 -22.31
N THR A 32 13.20 10.19 -22.16
CA THR A 32 12.54 10.33 -20.87
C THR A 32 11.37 9.37 -20.78
N TYR A 33 11.03 8.97 -19.56
CA TYR A 33 9.89 8.10 -19.29
C TYR A 33 9.10 8.61 -18.09
N THR A 34 7.78 8.70 -18.25
CA THR A 34 6.87 9.15 -17.20
C THR A 34 6.19 7.96 -16.56
N THR A 35 6.45 7.73 -15.28
CA THR A 35 5.65 6.83 -14.44
C THR A 35 4.67 7.64 -13.61
N TRP A 36 3.66 6.95 -13.08
CA TRP A 36 2.79 7.52 -12.06
C TRP A 36 2.86 6.69 -10.78
N SER A 37 2.83 7.38 -9.66
CA SER A 37 2.66 6.78 -8.34
C SER A 37 1.46 7.42 -7.64
N ARG A 38 0.81 6.62 -6.80
CA ARG A 38 -0.23 7.13 -5.90
C ARG A 38 0.47 7.77 -4.71
N VAL A 39 0.05 8.97 -4.36
CA VAL A 39 0.49 9.62 -3.12
C VAL A 39 -0.66 9.54 -2.13
N THR A 40 -0.53 8.63 -1.17
CA THR A 40 -1.55 8.39 -0.15
C THR A 40 -1.76 9.63 0.70
N ALA A 41 -3.01 10.06 0.86
CA ALA A 41 -3.33 11.18 1.73
C ALA A 41 -3.37 10.76 3.20
N ALA A 42 -2.94 11.67 4.08
CA ALA A 42 -3.07 11.45 5.52
C ALA A 42 -4.55 11.37 5.92
N ARG A 43 -4.91 10.33 6.66
CA ARG A 43 -6.25 10.15 7.22
C ARG A 43 -6.47 11.12 8.39
N GLY A 44 -7.69 11.60 8.60
CA GLY A 44 -8.01 12.48 9.73
C GLY A 44 -7.73 11.83 11.09
N GLU A 45 -7.33 12.62 12.08
CA GLU A 45 -7.10 12.14 13.46
C GLU A 45 -8.42 11.92 14.20
N ILE A 46 -8.43 11.00 15.17
CA ILE A 46 -9.54 10.80 16.09
C ILE A 46 -9.13 11.35 17.45
N LEU A 47 -9.91 12.27 18.00
CA LEU A 47 -9.65 12.93 19.27
C LEU A 47 -10.75 12.62 20.30
N ASP A 48 -10.36 12.62 21.57
CA ASP A 48 -11.30 12.61 22.69
C ASP A 48 -11.97 13.98 22.85
N ARG A 49 -12.95 14.06 23.75
CA ARG A 49 -13.72 15.30 24.01
C ARG A 49 -12.90 16.48 24.53
N ASN A 50 -11.68 16.22 25.01
CA ASN A 50 -10.75 17.18 25.58
C ASN A 50 -9.64 17.56 24.57
N GLY A 51 -9.68 17.01 23.35
CA GLY A 51 -8.66 17.22 22.31
C GLY A 51 -7.44 16.33 22.45
N ASN A 52 -7.46 15.29 23.30
CA ASN A 52 -6.39 14.30 23.35
C ASN A 52 -6.47 13.40 22.11
N VAL A 53 -5.35 13.19 21.45
CA VAL A 53 -5.25 12.30 20.29
C VAL A 53 -5.46 10.86 20.74
N LEU A 54 -6.41 10.17 20.11
CA LEU A 54 -6.67 8.73 20.29
C LEU A 54 -6.08 7.92 19.15
N VAL A 55 -6.24 8.42 17.91
CA VAL A 55 -5.68 7.82 16.70
C VAL A 55 -5.10 8.92 15.83
N THR A 56 -3.86 8.74 15.38
CA THR A 56 -3.12 9.65 14.52
C THR A 56 -2.43 8.88 13.41
N ASN A 57 -1.53 9.53 12.68
CA ASN A 57 -0.69 8.90 11.68
C ASN A 57 0.75 9.34 11.92
N ARG A 58 1.67 8.41 11.76
CA ARG A 58 3.10 8.72 11.72
C ARG A 58 3.58 8.74 10.27
N ALA A 59 4.58 9.58 10.00
CA ALA A 59 5.27 9.56 8.72
C ALA A 59 5.96 8.21 8.52
N SER A 60 5.91 7.69 7.29
CA SER A 60 6.59 6.47 6.88
C SER A 60 7.22 6.65 5.50
N TYR A 61 8.10 5.73 5.14
CA TYR A 61 8.77 5.74 3.84
C TYR A 61 8.50 4.42 3.13
N ASN A 62 8.09 4.52 1.87
CA ASN A 62 7.91 3.39 0.98
C ASN A 62 9.06 3.38 -0.04
N LEU A 63 9.45 2.19 -0.48
CA LEU A 63 10.42 2.02 -1.56
C LEU A 63 9.70 1.64 -2.84
N VAL A 64 9.82 2.49 -3.86
CA VAL A 64 9.08 2.37 -5.12
C VAL A 64 10.04 2.32 -6.28
N PHE A 65 9.80 1.39 -7.21
CA PHE A 65 10.61 1.21 -8.40
C PHE A 65 10.11 2.01 -9.60
N ASN A 66 11.04 2.74 -10.21
CA ASN A 66 10.96 3.17 -11.59
C ASN A 66 11.53 2.07 -12.50
N ASN A 67 10.64 1.37 -13.21
CA ASN A 67 11.01 0.27 -14.10
C ASN A 67 11.84 0.71 -15.31
N TYR A 68 11.67 1.94 -15.81
CA TYR A 68 12.46 2.46 -16.93
C TYR A 68 13.95 2.59 -16.58
N VAL A 69 14.27 3.14 -15.41
CA VAL A 69 15.66 3.36 -14.97
C VAL A 69 16.37 2.02 -14.80
N ILE A 70 15.76 1.07 -14.09
CA ILE A 70 16.38 -0.25 -13.90
C ILE A 70 16.56 -0.96 -15.24
N TYR A 71 15.63 -0.87 -16.18
CA TYR A 71 15.76 -1.51 -17.49
C TYR A 71 16.87 -0.93 -18.38
N ASN A 72 17.20 0.35 -18.21
CA ASN A 72 18.27 1.02 -18.94
C ASN A 72 19.62 1.00 -18.21
N SER A 73 19.69 0.43 -17.00
CA SER A 73 20.96 0.27 -16.26
C SER A 73 21.87 -0.81 -16.88
N ASP A 74 23.18 -0.74 -16.59
CA ASP A 74 24.18 -1.66 -17.15
C ASP A 74 23.96 -3.13 -16.75
N HIS A 75 23.67 -3.37 -15.47
CA HIS A 75 23.60 -4.72 -14.88
C HIS A 75 22.34 -4.90 -14.03
N PRO A 76 21.12 -4.83 -14.62
CA PRO A 76 19.86 -4.81 -13.87
C PRO A 76 19.67 -6.04 -13.01
N ASN A 77 19.95 -7.23 -13.56
CA ASN A 77 19.77 -8.47 -12.83
C ASN A 77 20.71 -8.53 -11.62
N GLU A 78 21.97 -8.09 -11.75
CA GLU A 78 22.91 -8.09 -10.63
C GLU A 78 22.52 -7.09 -9.54
N ALA A 79 22.02 -5.91 -9.92
CA ALA A 79 21.50 -4.93 -8.98
C ALA A 79 20.30 -5.50 -8.20
N LEU A 80 19.33 -6.11 -8.90
CA LEU A 80 18.20 -6.79 -8.27
C LEU A 80 18.63 -7.97 -7.39
N ARG A 81 19.67 -8.72 -7.81
CA ARG A 81 20.22 -9.83 -7.01
C ARG A 81 20.82 -9.33 -5.68
N LYS A 82 21.62 -8.26 -5.73
CA LYS A 82 22.17 -7.63 -4.51
C LYS A 82 21.07 -7.17 -3.57
N LEU A 83 20.01 -6.55 -4.13
CA LEU A 83 18.86 -6.12 -3.35
C LEU A 83 18.15 -7.29 -2.68
N VAL A 84 17.76 -8.33 -3.43
CA VAL A 84 17.03 -9.47 -2.82
C VAL A 84 17.88 -10.21 -1.79
N ASN A 85 19.20 -10.32 -2.00
CA ASN A 85 20.09 -10.94 -1.02
C ASN A 85 20.14 -10.13 0.28
N LEU A 86 20.25 -8.79 0.19
CA LEU A 86 20.17 -7.93 1.38
C LEU A 86 18.81 -8.07 2.09
N LEU A 87 17.71 -8.09 1.35
CA LEU A 87 16.37 -8.28 1.93
C LEU A 87 16.28 -9.62 2.66
N GLN A 88 16.82 -10.69 2.09
CA GLN A 88 16.87 -12.00 2.74
C GLN A 88 17.76 -12.03 3.98
N GLU A 89 18.95 -11.41 3.93
CA GLU A 89 19.87 -11.33 5.06
C GLU A 89 19.27 -10.59 6.26
N ARG A 90 18.40 -9.62 5.99
CA ARG A 90 17.69 -8.83 6.99
C ARG A 90 16.30 -9.38 7.33
N GLU A 91 15.93 -10.53 6.76
CA GLU A 91 14.62 -11.18 6.94
C GLU A 91 13.42 -10.27 6.58
N ILE A 92 13.64 -9.35 5.63
CA ILE A 92 12.62 -8.41 5.15
C ILE A 92 11.77 -9.09 4.08
N SER A 93 10.48 -9.18 4.34
CA SER A 93 9.50 -9.65 3.36
C SER A 93 9.04 -8.51 2.45
N TYR A 94 8.84 -8.79 1.17
CA TYR A 94 8.32 -7.85 0.18
C TYR A 94 7.20 -8.50 -0.65
N LEU A 95 6.35 -7.66 -1.26
CA LEU A 95 5.16 -8.13 -1.97
C LEU A 95 5.52 -8.51 -3.42
N GLU A 96 5.32 -9.76 -3.83
CA GLU A 96 5.36 -10.19 -5.23
C GLU A 96 4.13 -11.04 -5.60
N HIS A 97 3.73 -11.00 -6.87
CA HIS A 97 2.54 -11.67 -7.40
C HIS A 97 2.86 -12.69 -8.48
N LEU A 98 4.12 -13.07 -8.67
CA LEU A 98 4.48 -14.18 -9.56
C LEU A 98 3.96 -15.49 -8.94
N PRO A 99 3.01 -16.21 -9.57
CA PRO A 99 2.34 -17.35 -8.94
C PRO A 99 3.18 -18.64 -9.03
N VAL A 100 4.45 -18.62 -8.62
CA VAL A 100 5.34 -19.77 -8.68
C VAL A 100 6.03 -19.97 -7.32
N THR A 101 6.18 -21.21 -6.86
CA THR A 101 6.91 -21.51 -5.61
C THR A 101 8.34 -20.94 -5.62
N LEU A 102 8.87 -20.64 -4.43
CA LEU A 102 10.22 -20.09 -4.26
C LEU A 102 11.33 -21.12 -4.58
N GLU A 103 11.06 -22.40 -4.27
CA GLU A 103 12.01 -23.50 -4.42
C GLU A 103 11.52 -24.53 -5.44
N LYS A 104 12.46 -25.33 -5.95
CA LYS A 104 12.15 -26.49 -6.79
C LYS A 104 11.53 -27.62 -5.96
N PRO A 105 10.61 -28.43 -6.52
CA PRO A 105 10.05 -28.31 -7.87
C PRO A 105 9.12 -27.10 -7.99
N TYR A 106 9.22 -26.37 -9.11
CA TYR A 106 8.38 -25.19 -9.33
C TYR A 106 6.94 -25.60 -9.63
N GLU A 107 6.01 -25.10 -8.82
CA GLU A 107 4.57 -25.32 -8.94
C GLU A 107 3.83 -23.99 -8.94
N TYR A 108 2.63 -23.98 -9.53
CA TYR A 108 1.79 -22.78 -9.54
C TYR A 108 1.11 -22.55 -8.19
N THR A 109 1.13 -21.30 -7.74
CA THR A 109 0.44 -20.83 -6.53
C THR A 109 -0.77 -19.94 -6.84
N LEU A 110 -1.39 -20.12 -8.02
CA LEU A 110 -2.51 -19.30 -8.50
C LEU A 110 -3.69 -19.22 -7.52
N SER A 111 -3.95 -20.27 -6.73
CA SER A 111 -5.00 -20.30 -5.72
C SER A 111 -4.79 -19.31 -4.57
N GLN A 112 -3.56 -18.82 -4.39
CA GLN A 112 -3.20 -17.82 -3.38
C GLN A 112 -3.44 -16.38 -3.89
N LEU A 113 -3.60 -16.20 -5.21
CA LEU A 113 -3.84 -14.89 -5.81
C LEU A 113 -5.35 -14.59 -5.88
N SER A 114 -5.70 -13.31 -5.77
CA SER A 114 -7.05 -12.84 -6.07
C SER A 114 -7.39 -13.06 -7.55
N SER A 115 -8.68 -13.07 -7.89
CA SER A 115 -9.15 -13.17 -9.28
C SER A 115 -8.55 -12.07 -10.18
N THR A 116 -8.33 -10.87 -9.64
CA THR A 116 -7.68 -9.76 -10.34
C THR A 116 -6.22 -10.09 -10.68
N TRP A 117 -5.44 -10.57 -9.71
CA TRP A 117 -4.03 -10.92 -9.93
C TRP A 117 -3.85 -12.14 -10.83
N GLN A 118 -4.77 -13.10 -10.78
CA GLN A 118 -4.84 -14.18 -11.76
C GLN A 118 -5.11 -13.65 -13.18
N GLY A 119 -5.95 -12.62 -13.30
CA GLY A 119 -6.20 -11.90 -14.56
C GLY A 119 -4.93 -11.27 -15.13
N TYR A 120 -4.20 -10.49 -14.33
CA TYR A 120 -2.96 -9.87 -14.76
C TYR A 120 -1.89 -10.90 -15.19
N PHE A 121 -1.80 -12.02 -14.48
CA PHE A 121 -0.89 -13.10 -14.88
C PHE A 121 -1.27 -13.69 -16.24
N LYS A 122 -2.57 -13.86 -16.52
CA LYS A 122 -3.06 -14.31 -17.84
C LYS A 122 -2.75 -13.29 -18.94
N ASP A 123 -2.93 -12.00 -18.65
CA ASP A 123 -2.62 -10.92 -19.59
C ASP A 123 -1.11 -10.89 -19.88
N PHE A 124 -0.26 -11.12 -18.87
CA PHE A 124 1.19 -11.28 -19.01
C PHE A 124 1.57 -12.42 -19.95
N LEU A 125 1.00 -13.62 -19.76
CA LEU A 125 1.26 -14.75 -20.66
C LEU A 125 0.82 -14.43 -22.10
N SER A 126 -0.34 -13.78 -22.25
CA SER A 126 -0.88 -13.39 -23.55
C SER A 126 0.01 -12.36 -24.26
N TYR A 127 0.50 -11.36 -23.52
CA TYR A 127 1.43 -10.33 -24.03
C TYR A 127 2.77 -10.92 -24.47
N ARG A 128 3.26 -11.94 -23.75
CA ARG A 128 4.47 -12.68 -24.12
C ARG A 128 4.25 -13.70 -25.25
N GLU A 129 3.02 -13.86 -25.73
CA GLU A 129 2.61 -14.91 -26.68
C GLU A 129 2.96 -16.33 -26.18
N TRP A 130 2.87 -16.54 -24.86
CA TRP A 130 3.15 -17.82 -24.22
C TRP A 130 1.87 -18.63 -24.00
N ASP A 131 2.03 -19.96 -23.96
CA ASP A 131 0.89 -20.86 -23.75
C ASP A 131 0.27 -20.62 -22.37
N SER A 132 -1.06 -20.53 -22.34
CA SER A 132 -1.85 -20.41 -21.11
C SER A 132 -1.75 -21.65 -20.21
N ASP A 133 -1.36 -22.81 -20.76
CA ASP A 133 -1.20 -24.07 -20.02
C ASP A 133 0.27 -24.40 -19.68
N ILE A 134 1.21 -23.49 -19.96
CA ILE A 134 2.64 -23.67 -19.72
C ILE A 134 2.89 -24.15 -18.28
N SER A 135 3.70 -25.19 -18.08
CA SER A 135 4.04 -25.63 -16.72
C SER A 135 4.90 -24.59 -15.98
N ALA A 136 4.78 -24.49 -14.66
CA ALA A 136 5.57 -23.54 -13.85
C ALA A 136 7.10 -23.71 -14.05
N ALA A 137 7.58 -24.95 -14.21
CA ALA A 137 8.98 -25.22 -14.53
C ALA A 137 9.40 -24.70 -15.91
N GLN A 138 8.55 -24.84 -16.93
CA GLN A 138 8.82 -24.29 -18.26
C GLN A 138 8.73 -22.75 -18.25
N LEU A 139 7.77 -22.19 -17.53
CA LEU A 139 7.63 -20.74 -17.34
C LEU A 139 8.91 -20.17 -16.72
N MET A 140 9.41 -20.73 -15.63
CA MET A 140 10.64 -20.29 -14.99
C MET A 140 11.85 -20.37 -15.94
N LYS A 141 11.93 -21.42 -16.76
CA LYS A 141 12.98 -21.56 -17.78
C LYS A 141 12.86 -20.46 -18.85
N GLN A 142 11.65 -20.17 -19.32
CA GLN A 142 11.41 -19.13 -20.32
C GLN A 142 11.68 -17.73 -19.76
N LEU A 143 11.23 -17.43 -18.54
CA LEU A 143 11.49 -16.17 -17.84
C LEU A 143 12.98 -15.94 -17.64
N ARG A 144 13.73 -16.95 -17.17
CA ARG A 144 15.20 -16.85 -17.03
C ARG A 144 15.86 -16.46 -18.36
N SER A 145 15.44 -17.11 -19.45
CA SER A 145 15.95 -16.83 -20.80
C SER A 145 15.54 -15.43 -21.29
N ALA A 146 14.29 -15.05 -21.10
CA ALA A 146 13.74 -13.77 -21.53
C ALA A 146 14.43 -12.59 -20.83
N TYR A 147 14.67 -12.72 -19.52
CA TYR A 147 15.38 -11.73 -18.71
C TYR A 147 16.90 -11.84 -18.78
N ARG A 148 17.44 -12.79 -19.56
CA ARG A 148 18.88 -13.01 -19.75
C ARG A 148 19.64 -13.18 -18.42
N ILE A 149 19.05 -13.93 -17.49
CA ILE A 149 19.68 -14.19 -16.18
C ILE A 149 20.78 -15.26 -16.35
N PRO A 150 22.00 -15.03 -15.82
CA PRO A 150 23.12 -15.96 -15.97
C PRO A 150 22.82 -17.39 -15.49
N ASN A 151 23.50 -18.38 -16.07
CA ASN A 151 23.24 -19.80 -15.81
C ASN A 151 23.91 -20.34 -14.52
N ASP A 152 24.87 -19.60 -13.99
CA ASP A 152 25.71 -19.92 -12.84
C ASP A 152 25.12 -19.50 -11.49
N TRP A 153 23.97 -18.82 -11.50
CA TRP A 153 23.26 -18.41 -10.28
C TRP A 153 22.50 -19.55 -9.63
N GLU A 154 22.35 -19.47 -8.31
CA GLU A 154 21.54 -20.42 -7.56
C GLU A 154 20.06 -20.32 -7.94
N ASP A 155 19.36 -21.47 -7.92
CA ASP A 155 17.96 -21.53 -8.35
C ASP A 155 17.05 -20.58 -7.55
N ARG A 156 17.34 -20.40 -6.26
CA ARG A 156 16.63 -19.49 -5.37
C ARG A 156 16.84 -18.03 -5.75
N GLU A 157 18.09 -17.62 -6.01
CA GLU A 157 18.41 -16.26 -6.47
C GLU A 157 17.73 -15.95 -7.81
N VAL A 158 17.76 -16.91 -8.74
CA VAL A 158 17.08 -16.78 -10.03
C VAL A 158 15.58 -16.55 -9.81
N ARG A 159 14.94 -17.32 -8.93
CA ARG A 159 13.49 -17.20 -8.67
C ARG A 159 13.13 -15.83 -8.08
N LEU A 160 13.91 -15.30 -7.16
CA LEU A 160 13.67 -13.98 -6.56
C LEU A 160 13.82 -12.85 -7.59
N VAL A 161 14.89 -12.88 -8.38
CA VAL A 161 15.12 -11.87 -9.42
C VAL A 161 14.04 -11.96 -10.51
N VAL A 162 13.62 -13.17 -10.91
CA VAL A 162 12.52 -13.36 -11.85
C VAL A 162 11.21 -12.77 -11.31
N GLY A 163 10.95 -12.91 -10.01
CA GLY A 163 9.81 -12.31 -9.31
C GLY A 163 9.77 -10.78 -9.44
N LEU A 164 10.85 -10.10 -9.07
CA LEU A 164 10.96 -8.65 -9.22
C LEU A 164 10.86 -8.21 -10.69
N ARG A 165 11.54 -8.92 -11.61
CA ARG A 165 11.47 -8.62 -13.04
C ARG A 165 10.04 -8.74 -13.58
N TYR A 166 9.28 -9.73 -13.10
CA TYR A 166 7.87 -9.90 -13.42
C TYR A 166 7.02 -8.71 -12.92
N GLU A 167 7.18 -8.27 -11.66
CA GLU A 167 6.42 -7.13 -11.12
C GLU A 167 6.68 -5.83 -11.90
N LEU A 168 7.95 -5.60 -12.27
CA LEU A 168 8.37 -4.44 -13.06
C LEU A 168 7.83 -4.47 -14.48
N GLU A 169 7.76 -5.66 -15.09
CA GLU A 169 7.27 -5.82 -16.45
C GLU A 169 5.75 -5.69 -16.49
N LEU A 170 5.06 -6.22 -15.50
CA LEU A 170 3.62 -6.09 -15.37
C LEU A 170 3.18 -4.62 -15.38
N ARG A 171 3.97 -3.73 -14.78
CA ARG A 171 3.75 -2.28 -14.68
C ARG A 171 4.45 -1.45 -15.77
N SER A 172 4.93 -2.11 -16.82
CA SER A 172 5.43 -1.43 -18.03
C SER A 172 4.26 -1.14 -18.97
N ASP A 173 4.43 -1.31 -20.27
CA ASP A 173 3.37 -1.06 -21.27
C ASP A 173 2.22 -2.09 -21.22
N LEU A 174 2.31 -3.10 -20.34
CA LEU A 174 1.35 -4.21 -20.25
C LEU A 174 0.06 -3.84 -19.51
N THR A 175 0.16 -3.13 -18.39
CA THR A 175 -1.01 -2.78 -17.57
C THR A 175 -1.01 -1.31 -17.21
N SER A 176 -2.15 -0.80 -16.78
CA SER A 176 -2.28 0.55 -16.21
C SER A 176 -2.02 0.58 -14.70
N LEU A 177 -1.22 -0.34 -14.18
CA LEU A 177 -0.88 -0.39 -12.75
C LEU A 177 0.06 0.76 -12.37
N PRO A 178 0.04 1.24 -11.11
CA PRO A 178 1.01 2.19 -10.61
C PRO A 178 2.41 1.60 -10.58
N ALA A 179 3.42 2.44 -10.39
CA ALA A 179 4.79 2.02 -10.10
C ALA A 179 4.84 0.96 -8.97
N TYR A 180 5.84 0.08 -9.02
CA TYR A 180 5.91 -1.06 -8.10
C TYR A 180 6.45 -0.61 -6.75
N THR A 181 5.59 -0.60 -5.72
CA THR A 181 6.01 -0.46 -4.33
C THR A 181 6.58 -1.79 -3.84
N LEU A 182 7.90 -1.82 -3.63
CA LEU A 182 8.62 -2.98 -3.14
C LEU A 182 8.37 -3.20 -1.64
N LEU A 183 8.57 -2.15 -0.86
CA LEU A 183 8.39 -2.16 0.60
C LEU A 183 7.53 -0.97 1.01
N GLU A 184 6.66 -1.20 1.97
CA GLU A 184 5.90 -0.17 2.66
C GLU A 184 6.43 -0.04 4.09
N ASP A 185 6.36 1.17 4.63
CA ASP A 185 6.69 1.43 6.04
C ASP A 185 8.08 0.95 6.48
N VAL A 186 9.09 1.30 5.70
CA VAL A 186 10.46 0.86 5.93
C VAL A 186 11.07 1.56 7.14
N SER A 187 11.67 0.78 8.04
CA SER A 187 12.40 1.31 9.20
C SER A 187 13.58 2.17 8.75
N SER A 188 13.96 3.18 9.53
CA SER A 188 15.11 4.05 9.18
C SER A 188 16.42 3.27 9.03
N GLU A 189 16.58 2.17 9.75
CA GLU A 189 17.77 1.31 9.67
C GLU A 189 17.80 0.53 8.35
N ASP A 190 16.70 -0.14 8.00
CA ASP A 190 16.60 -0.91 6.76
C ASP A 190 16.63 0.01 5.54
N LEU A 191 16.00 1.17 5.62
CA LEU A 191 16.01 2.17 4.57
C LEU A 191 17.43 2.61 4.25
N SER A 192 18.24 2.92 5.28
CA SER A 192 19.64 3.30 5.08
C SER A 192 20.43 2.17 4.41
N ALA A 193 20.31 0.94 4.90
CA ALA A 193 21.02 -0.21 4.34
C ALA A 193 20.65 -0.49 2.88
N ILE A 194 19.36 -0.35 2.53
CA ILE A 194 18.87 -0.57 1.17
C ILE A 194 19.35 0.55 0.23
N LEU A 195 19.33 1.82 0.68
CA LEU A 195 19.80 2.94 -0.13
C LEU A 195 21.31 2.91 -0.40
N GLU A 196 22.11 2.37 0.52
CA GLU A 196 23.54 2.16 0.30
C GLU A 196 23.86 1.27 -0.91
N LEU A 197 22.96 0.35 -1.28
CA LEU A 197 23.12 -0.48 -2.47
C LEU A 197 23.08 0.33 -3.78
N ASN A 198 22.53 1.55 -3.76
CA ASN A 198 22.32 2.39 -4.93
C ASN A 198 21.65 1.61 -6.09
N THR A 199 20.59 0.88 -5.77
CA THR A 199 19.89 0.04 -6.75
C THR A 199 19.22 0.95 -7.79
N PRO A 200 19.54 0.84 -9.10
CA PRO A 200 18.99 1.72 -10.11
C PRO A 200 17.45 1.67 -10.13
N GLY A 201 16.83 2.83 -10.22
CA GLY A 201 15.37 2.96 -10.26
C GLY A 201 14.66 2.77 -8.93
N LEU A 202 15.34 2.42 -7.84
CA LEU A 202 14.72 2.36 -6.52
C LEU A 202 14.66 3.77 -5.91
N THR A 203 13.46 4.23 -5.56
CA THR A 203 13.22 5.57 -5.04
C THR A 203 12.46 5.52 -3.73
N VAL A 204 12.60 6.56 -2.91
CA VAL A 204 11.88 6.70 -1.64
C VAL A 204 10.66 7.59 -1.85
N GLU A 205 9.49 7.10 -1.46
CA GLU A 205 8.26 7.89 -1.43
C GLU A 205 7.77 8.05 0.01
N SER A 206 7.36 9.26 0.36
CA SER A 206 6.75 9.53 1.67
C SER A 206 5.33 8.99 1.72
N SER A 207 5.00 8.30 2.81
CA SER A 207 3.66 7.78 3.11
C SER A 207 3.31 8.05 4.58
N THR A 208 2.16 7.55 5.04
CA THR A 208 1.74 7.62 6.43
C THR A 208 1.14 6.29 6.87
N VAL A 209 1.42 5.88 8.11
CA VAL A 209 0.79 4.70 8.73
C VAL A 209 -0.04 5.13 9.92
N ARG A 210 -1.20 4.50 10.08
CA ARG A 210 -2.13 4.73 11.18
C ARG A 210 -1.52 4.27 12.51
N GLU A 211 -1.57 5.13 13.53
CA GLU A 211 -1.03 4.85 14.86
C GLU A 211 -2.08 5.13 15.93
N TYR A 212 -2.22 4.21 16.88
CA TYR A 212 -3.14 4.32 18.01
C TYR A 212 -2.38 4.83 19.22
N ALA A 213 -2.71 6.03 19.69
CA ALA A 213 -2.04 6.69 20.80
C ALA A 213 -2.49 6.17 22.18
N THR A 214 -3.34 5.14 22.20
CA THR A 214 -3.87 4.51 23.41
C THR A 214 -4.05 3.01 23.20
N THR A 215 -3.90 2.24 24.28
CA THR A 215 -4.21 0.80 24.33
C THR A 215 -5.67 0.53 24.75
N HIS A 216 -6.41 1.59 25.10
CA HIS A 216 -7.81 1.53 25.54
C HIS A 216 -8.76 1.88 24.40
N ALA A 217 -10.06 1.68 24.61
CA ALA A 217 -11.12 2.01 23.66
C ALA A 217 -11.07 1.23 22.34
N ALA A 218 -10.32 0.12 22.26
CA ALA A 218 -10.10 -0.64 21.03
C ALA A 218 -11.39 -0.96 20.25
N HIS A 219 -12.46 -1.38 20.95
CA HIS A 219 -13.75 -1.67 20.32
C HIS A 219 -14.46 -0.44 19.75
N ILE A 220 -14.31 0.72 20.41
CA ILE A 220 -14.95 1.95 19.95
C ILE A 220 -14.14 2.56 18.81
N LEU A 221 -12.81 2.63 18.94
CA LEU A 221 -11.95 3.18 17.90
C LEU A 221 -12.05 2.33 16.62
N GLY A 222 -12.10 1.01 16.79
CA GLY A 222 -12.14 0.08 15.68
C GLY A 222 -10.78 -0.08 15.02
N ASN A 223 -10.79 -0.57 13.78
CA ASN A 223 -9.59 -0.88 13.02
C ASN A 223 -9.76 -0.60 11.52
N LEU A 224 -8.62 -0.55 10.83
CA LEU A 224 -8.55 -0.51 9.37
C LEU A 224 -8.34 -1.93 8.83
N GLY A 225 -8.72 -2.12 7.57
CA GLY A 225 -8.41 -3.33 6.81
C GLY A 225 -8.58 -3.10 5.32
N LEU A 226 -7.97 -3.96 4.51
CA LEU A 226 -8.10 -3.93 3.05
C LEU A 226 -9.58 -4.05 2.65
N ILE A 227 -9.96 -3.37 1.56
CA ILE A 227 -11.29 -3.52 0.97
C ILE A 227 -11.50 -4.97 0.56
N GLU A 228 -12.55 -5.59 1.10
CA GLU A 228 -12.97 -6.92 0.69
C GLU A 228 -13.72 -6.88 -0.66
N ALA A 229 -13.68 -7.99 -1.40
CA ALA A 229 -14.40 -8.10 -2.68
C ALA A 229 -15.93 -7.88 -2.53
N SER A 230 -16.48 -8.19 -1.35
CA SER A 230 -17.88 -7.95 -0.96
C SER A 230 -18.20 -6.45 -0.81
N GLN A 231 -17.22 -5.65 -0.38
CA GLN A 231 -17.32 -4.21 -0.12
C GLN A 231 -17.05 -3.36 -1.38
N TRP A 232 -16.36 -3.92 -2.39
CA TRP A 232 -15.97 -3.19 -3.59
C TRP A 232 -17.11 -2.41 -4.30
N PRO A 233 -18.35 -2.95 -4.44
CA PRO A 233 -19.44 -2.19 -5.07
C PRO A 233 -19.76 -0.86 -4.37
N GLU A 234 -19.50 -0.74 -3.08
CA GLU A 234 -19.71 0.49 -2.32
C GLU A 234 -18.59 1.53 -2.55
N TYR A 235 -17.35 1.07 -2.62
CA TYR A 235 -16.16 1.92 -2.67
C TYR A 235 -15.75 2.33 -4.08
N LYS A 236 -16.10 1.53 -5.09
CA LYS A 236 -15.71 1.73 -6.50
C LYS A 236 -16.03 3.14 -7.02
N ASP A 237 -17.23 3.64 -6.72
CA ASP A 237 -17.69 4.93 -7.25
C ASP A 237 -17.28 6.11 -6.36
N LYS A 238 -16.66 5.84 -5.20
CA LYS A 238 -16.21 6.84 -4.22
C LYS A 238 -14.73 7.23 -4.40
N GLY A 239 -14.06 6.72 -5.44
CA GLY A 239 -12.67 7.06 -5.76
C GLY A 239 -11.62 6.24 -5.00
N TYR A 240 -12.02 5.18 -4.31
CA TYR A 240 -11.11 4.27 -3.63
C TYR A 240 -10.43 3.35 -4.62
N SER A 241 -9.21 2.97 -4.31
CA SER A 241 -8.52 1.89 -5.00
C SER A 241 -8.89 0.53 -4.41
N MET A 242 -8.79 -0.53 -5.21
CA MET A 242 -9.09 -1.89 -4.75
C MET A 242 -8.17 -2.36 -3.61
N ASP A 243 -6.95 -1.83 -3.56
CA ASP A 243 -5.94 -2.10 -2.54
C ASP A 243 -5.96 -1.11 -1.36
N ALA A 244 -6.95 -0.21 -1.29
CA ALA A 244 -7.04 0.76 -0.20
C ALA A 244 -7.40 0.09 1.14
N TYR A 245 -6.87 0.67 2.22
CA TYR A 245 -7.32 0.40 3.58
C TYR A 245 -8.52 1.29 3.92
N VAL A 246 -9.57 0.68 4.45
CA VAL A 246 -10.79 1.36 4.91
C VAL A 246 -11.11 0.96 6.35
N GLY A 247 -11.88 1.78 7.04
CA GLY A 247 -12.41 1.48 8.35
C GLY A 247 -13.32 0.25 8.30
N GLN A 248 -12.94 -0.78 9.05
CA GLN A 248 -13.69 -2.04 9.12
C GLN A 248 -14.62 -2.09 10.33
N SER A 249 -14.29 -1.36 11.40
CA SER A 249 -15.10 -1.33 12.62
C SER A 249 -14.99 0.00 13.36
N GLY A 250 -15.81 0.16 14.40
CA GLY A 250 -15.75 1.30 15.32
C GLY A 250 -15.88 2.67 14.65
N PHE A 251 -15.16 3.64 15.19
CA PHE A 251 -15.07 5.01 14.67
C PHE A 251 -14.38 5.07 13.32
N GLU A 252 -13.40 4.20 13.05
CA GLU A 252 -12.77 4.13 11.73
C GLU A 252 -13.79 3.86 10.63
N ALA A 253 -14.70 2.90 10.82
CA ALA A 253 -15.77 2.62 9.86
C ALA A 253 -16.89 3.68 9.90
N ALA A 254 -17.33 4.07 11.10
CA ALA A 254 -18.47 4.97 11.26
C ALA A 254 -18.21 6.37 10.69
N PHE A 255 -16.96 6.81 10.70
CA PHE A 255 -16.55 8.13 10.21
C PHE A 255 -15.66 8.06 8.96
N GLU A 256 -15.65 6.94 8.22
CA GLU A 256 -14.85 6.74 7.00
C GLU A 256 -14.95 7.94 6.04
N GLU A 257 -16.17 8.43 5.79
CA GLU A 257 -16.42 9.56 4.88
C GLU A 257 -15.69 10.85 5.28
N TYR A 258 -15.47 11.08 6.58
CA TYR A 258 -14.77 12.24 7.10
C TYR A 258 -13.26 11.98 7.25
N LEU A 259 -12.92 10.80 7.78
CA LEU A 259 -11.55 10.41 8.09
C LEU A 259 -10.74 10.16 6.82
N HIS A 260 -11.34 9.60 5.77
CA HIS A 260 -10.63 9.26 4.54
C HIS A 260 -10.13 10.52 3.83
N GLY A 261 -8.82 10.58 3.62
CA GLY A 261 -8.21 11.56 2.73
C GLY A 261 -8.40 11.17 1.27
N THR A 262 -8.38 12.14 0.36
CA THR A 262 -8.40 11.84 -1.08
C THR A 262 -6.98 11.70 -1.59
N ASP A 263 -6.62 10.52 -2.07
CA ASP A 263 -5.28 10.26 -2.60
C ASP A 263 -4.95 11.12 -3.82
N GLY A 264 -3.67 11.49 -3.92
CA GLY A 264 -3.11 12.20 -5.04
C GLY A 264 -2.52 11.27 -6.09
N VAL A 265 -2.26 11.82 -7.27
CA VAL A 265 -1.53 11.14 -8.35
C VAL A 265 -0.34 12.00 -8.71
N LYS A 266 0.86 11.46 -8.55
CA LYS A 266 2.12 12.10 -8.91
C LYS A 266 2.64 11.46 -10.20
N LEU A 267 2.94 12.30 -11.19
CA LEU A 267 3.63 11.91 -12.41
C LEU A 267 5.10 12.27 -12.26
N THR A 268 5.98 11.26 -12.33
CA THR A 268 7.42 11.43 -12.24
C THR A 268 8.04 11.08 -13.59
N THR A 269 8.69 12.05 -14.21
CA THR A 269 9.42 11.87 -15.47
C THR A 269 10.90 11.81 -15.18
N VAL A 270 11.54 10.74 -15.61
CA VAL A 270 12.97 10.49 -15.42
C VAL A 270 13.68 10.33 -16.75
N ASP A 271 14.98 10.60 -16.76
CA ASP A 271 15.86 10.20 -17.86
C ASP A 271 16.31 8.74 -17.70
N THR A 272 17.22 8.29 -18.58
CA THR A 272 17.79 6.93 -18.55
C THR A 272 18.70 6.66 -17.34
N GLU A 273 19.29 7.70 -16.75
CA GLU A 273 20.15 7.59 -15.57
C GLU A 273 19.35 7.60 -14.26
N GLY A 274 18.06 7.94 -14.34
CA GLY A 274 17.15 8.07 -13.21
C GLY A 274 17.12 9.46 -12.60
N ASN A 275 17.74 10.46 -13.24
CA ASN A 275 17.58 11.83 -12.79
C ASN A 275 16.14 12.27 -13.07
N VAL A 276 15.55 12.93 -12.08
CA VAL A 276 14.18 13.45 -12.18
C VAL A 276 14.19 14.69 -13.07
N VAL A 277 13.62 14.56 -14.27
CA VAL A 277 13.47 15.66 -15.23
C VAL A 277 12.30 16.56 -14.82
N SER A 278 11.20 15.96 -14.36
CA SER A 278 10.05 16.72 -13.82
C SER A 278 9.17 15.86 -12.92
N GLU A 279 8.63 16.47 -11.87
CA GLU A 279 7.53 15.92 -11.09
C GLU A 279 6.32 16.85 -11.16
N TYR A 280 5.14 16.27 -11.34
CA TYR A 280 3.89 17.02 -11.40
C TYR A 280 2.78 16.23 -10.71
N PHE A 281 2.09 16.86 -9.77
CA PHE A 281 0.87 16.30 -9.20
C PHE A 281 -0.28 16.50 -10.20
N GLN A 282 -0.73 15.40 -10.81
CA GLN A 282 -1.96 15.41 -11.60
C GLN A 282 -3.17 15.71 -10.71
N THR A 283 -3.16 15.16 -9.51
CA THR A 283 -4.11 15.44 -8.44
C THR A 283 -3.33 15.55 -7.14
N GLU A 284 -3.47 16.66 -6.41
CA GLU A 284 -2.84 16.80 -5.09
C GLU A 284 -3.59 15.96 -4.04
N PRO A 285 -2.88 15.25 -3.15
CA PRO A 285 -3.50 14.53 -2.05
C PRO A 285 -4.15 15.52 -1.07
N LYS A 286 -5.34 15.18 -0.58
CA LYS A 286 -6.06 15.99 0.41
C LYS A 286 -6.25 15.18 1.68
N ALA A 287 -5.71 15.69 2.79
CA ALA A 287 -5.88 15.04 4.08
C ALA A 287 -7.36 14.96 4.49
N GLY A 288 -7.72 13.89 5.18
CA GLY A 288 -9.04 13.71 5.77
C GLY A 288 -9.29 14.69 6.92
N ALA A 289 -10.55 14.84 7.30
CA ALA A 289 -10.96 15.69 8.41
C ALA A 289 -10.80 14.96 9.75
N ASN A 290 -10.35 15.71 10.76
CA ASN A 290 -10.29 15.20 12.14
C ASN A 290 -11.69 15.01 12.72
N VAL A 291 -11.85 13.98 13.54
CA VAL A 291 -13.09 13.67 14.26
C VAL A 291 -12.87 13.84 15.75
N GLU A 292 -13.57 14.81 16.35
CA GLU A 292 -13.65 14.97 17.80
C GLU A 292 -14.84 14.17 18.33
N THR A 293 -14.57 13.28 19.29
CA THR A 293 -15.56 12.35 19.84
C THR A 293 -16.10 12.85 21.19
N THR A 294 -17.17 12.25 21.68
CA THR A 294 -17.70 12.55 23.02
C THR A 294 -17.00 11.77 24.14
N ILE A 295 -16.16 10.80 23.77
CA ILE A 295 -15.45 9.93 24.71
C ILE A 295 -14.48 10.77 25.53
N ASP A 296 -14.46 10.52 26.84
CA ASP A 296 -13.42 11.00 27.73
C ASP A 296 -12.44 9.85 27.99
N LEU A 297 -11.18 10.01 27.57
CA LEU A 297 -10.20 8.93 27.67
C LEU A 297 -9.98 8.48 29.12
N ASN A 298 -9.99 9.39 30.08
CA ASN A 298 -9.77 9.03 31.49
C ASN A 298 -10.97 8.24 32.04
N MET A 299 -12.20 8.62 31.67
CA MET A 299 -13.38 7.83 32.03
C MET A 299 -13.40 6.47 31.34
N GLN A 300 -12.97 6.39 30.08
CA GLN A 300 -12.86 5.13 29.35
C GLN A 300 -11.86 4.19 30.04
N ILE A 301 -10.67 4.68 30.39
CA ILE A 301 -9.66 3.91 31.14
C ILE A 301 -10.26 3.41 32.46
N ALA A 302 -10.87 4.29 33.23
CA ALA A 302 -11.48 3.91 34.51
C ALA A 302 -12.58 2.84 34.34
N ALA A 303 -13.41 2.96 33.30
CA ALA A 303 -14.47 1.98 33.02
C ALA A 303 -13.90 0.63 32.59
N GLU A 304 -12.89 0.59 31.72
CA GLU A 304 -12.25 -0.66 31.28
C GLU A 304 -11.50 -1.35 32.43
N THR A 305 -10.71 -0.60 33.21
CA THR A 305 -9.99 -1.16 34.37
C THR A 305 -10.95 -1.70 35.43
N ALA A 306 -12.02 -0.96 35.76
CA ALA A 306 -13.01 -1.42 36.72
C ALA A 306 -13.76 -2.68 36.23
N LEU A 307 -14.10 -2.72 34.93
CA LEU A 307 -14.79 -3.86 34.33
C LEU A 307 -13.90 -5.12 34.33
N GLU A 308 -12.64 -4.97 33.92
CA GLU A 308 -11.67 -6.07 33.96
C GLU A 308 -11.49 -6.61 35.38
N GLN A 309 -11.25 -5.71 36.35
CA GLN A 309 -11.08 -6.09 37.75
C GLN A 309 -12.29 -6.88 38.26
N VAL A 310 -13.51 -6.39 38.03
CA VAL A 310 -14.74 -7.06 38.46
C VAL A 310 -14.88 -8.44 37.81
N ILE A 311 -14.59 -8.59 36.52
CA ILE A 311 -14.70 -9.89 35.85
C ILE A 311 -13.68 -10.89 36.39
N LEU A 312 -12.45 -10.46 36.66
CA LEU A 312 -11.42 -11.32 37.24
C LEU A 312 -11.78 -11.74 38.67
N GLU A 313 -12.24 -10.80 39.50
CA GLU A 313 -12.73 -11.10 40.86
C GLU A 313 -13.92 -12.07 40.83
N LEU A 314 -14.87 -11.89 39.91
CA LEU A 314 -16.00 -12.82 39.74
C LEU A 314 -15.56 -14.23 39.35
N ARG A 315 -14.55 -14.36 38.48
CA ARG A 315 -13.98 -15.66 38.08
C ARG A 315 -13.27 -16.37 39.22
N GLU A 316 -12.54 -15.63 40.04
CA GLU A 316 -11.77 -16.21 41.15
C GLU A 316 -12.67 -16.55 42.35
N GLU A 317 -13.45 -15.58 42.81
CA GLU A 317 -14.18 -15.67 44.09
C GLU A 317 -15.65 -16.07 43.92
N GLY A 318 -16.27 -15.72 42.79
CA GLY A 318 -17.70 -15.83 42.59
C GLY A 318 -18.53 -14.95 43.56
N LEU A 319 -19.84 -14.89 43.35
CA LEU A 319 -20.76 -14.12 44.19
C LEU A 319 -21.54 -15.00 45.17
N GLY A 320 -21.61 -14.53 46.41
CA GLY A 320 -22.41 -15.15 47.47
C GLY A 320 -21.93 -16.54 47.86
N GLN A 321 -22.74 -17.26 48.66
CA GLN A 321 -22.37 -18.60 49.16
C GLN A 321 -22.30 -19.68 48.05
N LYS A 322 -22.83 -19.37 46.86
CA LYS A 322 -22.92 -20.31 45.72
C LYS A 322 -21.82 -20.10 44.68
N HIS A 323 -20.93 -19.13 44.87
CA HIS A 323 -19.86 -18.77 43.92
C HIS A 323 -20.40 -18.51 42.50
N GLU A 324 -21.53 -17.79 42.40
CA GLU A 324 -22.17 -17.50 41.10
C GLU A 324 -21.33 -16.50 40.28
N GLY A 325 -21.24 -16.66 38.96
CA GLY A 325 -20.48 -15.75 38.09
C GLY A 325 -19.03 -16.15 37.83
N GLN A 326 -18.57 -17.31 38.32
CA GLN A 326 -17.24 -17.83 37.99
C GLN A 326 -17.06 -18.17 36.50
N ASP A 327 -18.17 -18.35 35.78
CA ASP A 327 -18.26 -18.57 34.34
C ASP A 327 -18.38 -17.26 33.53
N ALA A 328 -18.20 -16.09 34.15
CA ALA A 328 -18.31 -14.80 33.46
C ALA A 328 -17.26 -14.66 32.35
N GLU A 329 -17.66 -14.79 31.08
CA GLU A 329 -16.74 -14.69 29.93
C GLU A 329 -16.51 -13.23 29.47
N GLY A 330 -17.43 -12.32 29.79
CA GLY A 330 -17.35 -10.94 29.35
C GLY A 330 -18.29 -9.99 30.11
N GLY A 331 -18.23 -8.72 29.75
CA GLY A 331 -19.08 -7.68 30.31
C GLY A 331 -18.97 -6.37 29.55
N ALA A 332 -19.85 -5.42 29.89
CA ALA A 332 -19.90 -4.10 29.26
C ALA A 332 -20.27 -3.01 30.27
N VAL A 333 -19.74 -1.81 30.07
CA VAL A 333 -20.06 -0.61 30.87
C VAL A 333 -20.26 0.56 29.92
N VAL A 334 -21.34 1.32 30.10
CA VAL A 334 -21.59 2.55 29.35
C VAL A 334 -21.85 3.69 30.33
N ALA A 335 -21.11 4.79 30.18
CA ALA A 335 -21.31 6.03 30.92
C ALA A 335 -21.83 7.11 29.98
N ILE A 336 -22.92 7.79 30.37
CA ILE A 336 -23.60 8.79 29.55
C ILE A 336 -23.81 10.06 30.38
N ASP A 337 -23.58 11.22 29.77
CA ASP A 337 -24.02 12.50 30.33
C ASP A 337 -25.55 12.59 30.25
N VAL A 338 -26.21 12.55 31.40
CA VAL A 338 -27.69 12.51 31.49
C VAL A 338 -28.41 13.75 30.94
N LYS A 339 -27.72 14.89 30.81
CA LYS A 339 -28.33 16.13 30.31
C LYS A 339 -28.26 16.22 28.79
N THR A 340 -27.17 15.71 28.20
CA THR A 340 -26.88 15.87 26.77
C THR A 340 -27.07 14.58 25.96
N GLY A 341 -27.10 13.42 26.62
CA GLY A 341 -27.11 12.12 25.97
C GLY A 341 -25.76 11.69 25.39
N GLN A 342 -24.69 12.46 25.62
CA GLN A 342 -23.35 12.14 25.12
C GLN A 342 -22.79 10.90 25.83
N VAL A 343 -22.27 9.96 25.05
CA VAL A 343 -21.54 8.80 25.58
C VAL A 343 -20.13 9.25 25.98
N LEU A 344 -19.77 9.04 27.24
CA LEU A 344 -18.48 9.46 27.81
C LEU A 344 -17.49 8.30 27.89
N ALA A 345 -18.00 7.07 28.09
CA ALA A 345 -17.22 5.84 28.06
C ALA A 345 -18.11 4.67 27.62
N CYS A 346 -17.55 3.72 26.87
CA CYS A 346 -18.19 2.49 26.43
C CYS A 346 -17.18 1.34 26.45
N ALA A 347 -17.05 0.66 27.58
CA ALA A 347 -16.09 -0.41 27.78
C ALA A 347 -16.72 -1.77 27.47
N SER A 348 -15.91 -2.70 26.95
CA SER A 348 -16.27 -4.10 26.75
C SER A 348 -15.08 -4.99 27.09
N TYR A 349 -15.36 -6.13 27.72
CA TYR A 349 -14.36 -7.14 28.08
C TYR A 349 -14.78 -8.51 27.50
N PRO A 350 -13.84 -9.30 26.96
CA PRO A 350 -12.40 -9.04 26.85
C PRO A 350 -12.09 -7.93 25.84
N THR A 351 -10.96 -7.23 26.03
CA THR A 351 -10.44 -6.25 25.06
C THR A 351 -9.48 -6.90 24.05
N TYR A 352 -9.13 -6.16 23.00
CA TYR A 352 -8.17 -6.58 21.98
C TYR A 352 -7.22 -5.43 21.63
N ASN A 353 -6.13 -5.73 20.93
CA ASN A 353 -5.25 -4.71 20.37
C ASN A 353 -5.77 -4.33 18.96
N PRO A 354 -6.15 -3.06 18.71
CA PRO A 354 -6.69 -2.64 17.42
C PRO A 354 -5.63 -2.49 16.32
N LEU A 355 -4.34 -2.50 16.68
CA LEU A 355 -3.27 -2.48 15.68
C LEU A 355 -3.27 -3.81 14.91
N PRO A 356 -3.27 -3.78 13.56
CA PRO A 356 -2.97 -4.95 12.77
C PRO A 356 -1.57 -5.45 13.19
N GLY A 357 -1.47 -6.71 13.62
CA GLY A 357 -0.16 -7.36 13.71
C GLY A 357 0.40 -7.48 12.29
N PHE A 358 1.53 -6.83 12.03
CA PHE A 358 2.32 -7.05 10.83
C PHE A 358 3.09 -8.36 10.93
#